data_AF-A0A317CVG5-F1
#
_entry.id   AF-A0A317CVG5-F1
#
_cell.length_a   1.000
_cell.length_b   1.000
_cell.length_c   1.000
_cell.angle_alpha   90.00
_cell.angle_beta   90.00
_cell.angle_gamma   90.00
#
_symmetry.space_group_name_H-M   'P 1'
#
loop_
_entity.id
_entity.type
_entity.pdbx_description
1 polymer ?
#
loop_
_entity_poly.entity_id
_entity_poly.type
_entity_poly.pdbx_seq_one_letter_code
_entity_poly.pdbx_strand_id
1 'polypeptide(L)'
;MDHEDRIALFLDYENLALGARDHRGGMAFDFRPVADALAERGRVVVRRAYADWSYFDEDRRMLTRSHVELIEIPQRMGASRKNAADIKMAVDAVELAFEREYISTFVICTGDSDFTPLVHKLRELNKRVIGVGVENSTSALLPPACDEFLFYDRLEGVEIPETRARRGRPARPSPEPQPVEREPEPQPVEEEAPRDVDTLAVLVAQTVAGLQGSSGGAVTASTLKRTLLRKDPTFSESDYGFRTFGELLRYLAGQDVVELAEGPAKGDPEVSLPEHGDREVAFGLLRTVVQELAGGDGTVALSGLKNQLRRARPDFSEKKLGYRSFLQFCKAAATSGLVDLRWSPEADDYLLTVPAA
;
A
#
# COMPACT_ATOMS: atom_id res chain seq x y z
N MET A 1 23.51 -10.43 14.72
CA MET A 1 24.23 -9.99 13.52
C MET A 1 23.19 -9.38 12.61
N ASP A 2 23.40 -8.14 12.20
CA ASP A 2 22.49 -7.41 11.34
C ASP A 2 22.48 -8.11 9.97
N HIS A 3 21.50 -8.98 9.73
CA HIS A 3 21.40 -9.71 8.48
C HIS A 3 20.82 -8.76 7.42
N GLU A 4 21.70 -7.98 6.82
CA GLU A 4 21.40 -7.19 5.63
C GLU A 4 20.76 -8.10 4.57
N ASP A 5 19.55 -7.74 4.13
CA ASP A 5 18.77 -8.53 3.17
C ASP A 5 19.56 -8.77 1.88
N ARG A 6 19.50 -9.99 1.36
CA ARG A 6 20.18 -10.41 0.14
C ARG A 6 19.14 -10.57 -0.95
N ILE A 7 19.25 -9.73 -1.97
CA ILE A 7 18.24 -9.58 -3.01
C ILE A 7 18.69 -10.26 -4.30
N ALA A 8 17.80 -11.06 -4.89
CA ALA A 8 17.92 -11.54 -6.27
C ALA A 8 16.92 -10.82 -7.16
N LEU A 9 17.42 -10.20 -8.23
CA LEU A 9 16.64 -9.41 -9.18
C LEU A 9 16.51 -10.16 -10.51
N PHE A 10 15.27 -10.33 -10.94
CA PHE A 10 14.90 -10.95 -12.20
C PHE A 10 14.06 -9.97 -13.01
N LEU A 11 14.56 -9.59 -14.19
CA LEU A 11 13.90 -8.67 -15.10
C LEU A 11 13.33 -9.41 -16.30
N ASP A 12 12.02 -9.32 -16.46
CA ASP A 12 11.36 -9.61 -17.71
C ASP A 12 11.47 -8.38 -18.62
N TYR A 13 12.57 -8.32 -19.37
CA TYR A 13 12.93 -7.10 -20.08
C TYR A 13 11.97 -6.83 -21.25
N GLU A 14 11.43 -7.86 -21.89
CA GLU A 14 10.47 -7.70 -22.97
C GLU A 14 9.19 -7.03 -22.45
N ASN A 15 8.62 -7.51 -21.34
CA ASN A 15 7.41 -6.90 -20.77
C ASN A 15 7.67 -5.48 -20.24
N LEU A 16 8.79 -5.23 -19.56
CA LEU A 16 9.13 -3.89 -19.05
C LEU A 16 9.38 -2.89 -20.18
N ALA A 17 10.13 -3.29 -21.21
CA ALA A 17 10.48 -2.40 -22.32
C ALA A 17 9.26 -2.09 -23.19
N LEU A 18 8.39 -3.08 -23.46
CA LEU A 18 7.14 -2.86 -24.19
C LEU A 18 6.19 -1.98 -23.38
N GLY A 19 5.99 -2.30 -22.10
CA GLY A 19 5.13 -1.52 -21.19
C GLY A 19 5.57 -0.06 -21.08
N ALA A 20 6.88 0.19 -20.97
CA ALA A 20 7.44 1.55 -20.90
C ALA A 20 7.32 2.32 -22.23
N ARG A 21 7.57 1.67 -23.36
CA ARG A 21 7.53 2.32 -24.69
C ARG A 21 6.11 2.75 -25.10
N ASP A 22 5.11 1.92 -24.80
CA ASP A 22 3.71 2.19 -25.16
C ASP A 22 3.10 3.36 -24.37
N HIS A 23 3.52 3.54 -23.12
CA HIS A 23 2.92 4.52 -22.21
C HIS A 23 3.71 5.83 -22.09
N ARG A 24 5.04 5.83 -22.32
CA ARG A 24 5.88 7.04 -22.20
C ARG A 24 6.27 7.68 -23.53
N GLY A 25 5.41 7.59 -24.54
CA GLY A 25 5.66 8.22 -25.84
C GLY A 25 6.98 7.78 -26.50
N GLY A 26 7.42 6.54 -26.25
CA GLY A 26 8.66 5.98 -26.78
C GLY A 26 9.93 6.18 -25.94
N MET A 27 9.85 6.61 -24.68
CA MET A 27 11.03 6.60 -23.80
C MET A 27 11.54 5.18 -23.52
N ALA A 28 12.86 5.03 -23.52
CA ALA A 28 13.52 3.78 -23.17
C ALA A 28 13.42 3.50 -21.67
N PHE A 29 13.36 2.23 -21.30
CA PHE A 29 13.46 1.78 -19.92
C PHE A 29 14.83 2.17 -19.34
N ASP A 30 14.84 2.71 -18.12
CA ASP A 30 16.06 3.05 -17.38
C ASP A 30 16.13 2.17 -16.14
N PHE A 31 17.25 1.47 -15.97
CA PHE A 31 17.44 0.57 -14.85
C PHE A 31 17.77 1.32 -13.54
N ARG A 32 18.29 2.55 -13.60
CA ARG A 32 18.79 3.27 -12.42
C ARG A 32 17.73 3.44 -11.31
N PRO A 33 16.49 3.88 -11.60
CA PRO A 33 15.46 4.02 -10.57
C PRO A 33 15.15 2.70 -9.83
N VAL A 34 15.14 1.58 -10.56
CA VAL A 34 14.96 0.25 -9.96
C VAL A 34 16.17 -0.09 -9.09
N ALA A 35 17.39 0.16 -9.56
CA ALA A 35 18.59 -0.12 -8.79
C ALA A 35 18.63 0.69 -7.48
N ASP A 36 18.26 1.96 -7.53
CA ASP A 36 18.24 2.86 -6.36
C ASP A 36 17.17 2.42 -5.35
N ALA A 37 15.95 2.12 -5.81
CA ALA A 37 14.88 1.59 -4.95
C ALA A 37 15.29 0.26 -4.27
N LEU A 38 16.04 -0.60 -4.96
CA LEU A 38 16.51 -1.86 -4.38
C LEU A 38 17.68 -1.67 -3.40
N ALA A 39 18.54 -0.66 -3.63
CA ALA A 39 19.65 -0.36 -2.74
C ALA A 39 19.18 0.03 -1.32
N GLU A 40 18.01 0.64 -1.21
CA GLU A 40 17.38 0.96 0.08
C GLU A 40 16.83 -0.26 0.83
N ARG A 41 16.54 -1.36 0.10
CA ARG A 41 15.90 -2.56 0.64
C ARG A 41 16.90 -3.64 1.03
N GLY A 42 18.11 -3.59 0.47
CA GLY A 42 19.17 -4.54 0.80
C GLY A 42 20.21 -4.67 -0.30
N ARG A 43 21.12 -5.62 -0.09
CA ARG A 43 22.22 -5.88 -1.02
C ARG A 43 21.77 -6.80 -2.14
N VAL A 44 21.71 -6.25 -3.35
CA VAL A 44 21.43 -7.02 -4.58
C VAL A 44 22.65 -7.85 -4.98
N VAL A 45 22.53 -9.17 -4.85
CA VAL A 45 23.59 -10.16 -5.10
C VAL A 45 23.46 -10.86 -6.45
N VAL A 46 22.25 -10.90 -7.02
CA VAL A 46 21.97 -11.45 -8.34
C VAL A 46 21.16 -10.43 -9.13
N ARG A 47 21.54 -10.20 -10.39
CA ARG A 47 20.82 -9.34 -11.35
C ARG A 47 20.78 -10.08 -12.68
N ARG A 48 19.61 -10.50 -13.12
CA ARG A 48 19.41 -11.20 -14.40
C ARG A 48 18.29 -10.57 -15.18
N ALA A 49 18.50 -10.34 -16.47
CA ALA A 49 17.47 -9.90 -17.39
C ALA A 49 17.25 -10.96 -18.48
N TYR A 50 16.00 -11.19 -18.83
CA TYR A 50 15.56 -12.21 -19.78
C TYR A 50 14.90 -11.52 -20.98
N ALA A 51 15.41 -11.78 -22.17
CA ALA A 51 14.83 -11.32 -23.44
C ALA A 51 15.45 -12.04 -24.64
N ASP A 52 14.80 -11.93 -25.80
CA ASP A 52 15.48 -12.08 -27.08
C ASP A 52 16.24 -10.77 -27.38
N TRP A 53 17.54 -10.77 -27.04
CA TRP A 53 18.32 -9.54 -27.10
C TRP A 53 18.68 -9.11 -28.53
N SER A 54 18.31 -9.90 -29.55
CA SER A 54 18.41 -9.47 -30.95
C SER A 54 17.54 -8.24 -31.24
N TYR A 55 16.49 -8.01 -30.45
CA TYR A 55 15.58 -6.86 -30.59
C TYR A 55 15.97 -5.64 -29.72
N PHE A 56 16.90 -5.80 -28.78
CA PHE A 56 17.22 -4.79 -27.74
C PHE A 56 18.71 -4.44 -27.67
N ASP A 57 19.40 -4.38 -28.80
CA ASP A 57 20.86 -4.21 -28.86
C ASP A 57 21.37 -2.89 -28.24
N GLU A 58 20.57 -1.82 -28.35
CA GLU A 58 20.89 -0.52 -27.75
C GLU A 58 20.86 -0.56 -26.21
N ASP A 59 19.96 -1.36 -25.65
CA ASP A 59 19.71 -1.45 -24.21
C ASP A 59 20.71 -2.37 -23.49
N ARG A 60 21.32 -3.31 -24.22
CA ARG A 60 22.36 -4.23 -23.70
C ARG A 60 23.47 -3.49 -22.98
N ARG A 61 23.93 -2.34 -23.54
CA ARG A 61 25.03 -1.56 -22.95
C ARG A 61 24.66 -0.97 -21.60
N MET A 62 23.43 -0.51 -21.44
CA MET A 62 22.94 0.08 -20.19
C MET A 62 22.87 -0.98 -19.08
N LEU A 63 22.29 -2.14 -19.38
CA LEU A 63 22.17 -3.24 -18.43
C LEU A 63 23.54 -3.84 -18.06
N THR A 64 24.43 -4.00 -19.03
CA THR A 64 25.79 -4.52 -18.79
C THR A 64 26.59 -3.58 -17.88
N ARG A 65 26.50 -2.25 -18.09
CA ARG A 65 27.13 -1.25 -17.20
C ARG A 65 26.57 -1.30 -15.78
N SER A 66 25.32 -1.70 -15.64
CA SER A 66 24.64 -1.90 -14.36
C SER A 66 24.89 -3.28 -13.75
N HIS A 67 25.83 -4.06 -14.30
CA HIS A 67 26.20 -5.41 -13.86
C HIS A 67 25.01 -6.38 -13.84
N VAL A 68 24.11 -6.24 -14.82
CA VAL A 68 23.01 -7.17 -15.05
C VAL A 68 23.47 -8.25 -16.02
N GLU A 69 23.33 -9.51 -15.62
CA GLU A 69 23.56 -10.67 -16.47
C GLU A 69 22.44 -10.77 -17.51
N LEU A 70 22.80 -10.80 -18.80
CA LEU A 70 21.85 -10.89 -19.91
C LEU A 70 21.65 -12.36 -20.27
N ILE A 71 20.46 -12.89 -19.99
CA ILE A 71 20.06 -14.25 -20.34
C ILE A 71 19.38 -14.22 -21.70
N GLU A 72 20.02 -14.81 -22.69
CA GLU A 72 19.52 -14.88 -24.06
C GLU A 72 18.43 -15.94 -24.19
N ILE A 73 17.24 -15.52 -24.63
CA ILE A 73 16.10 -16.38 -24.91
C ILE A 73 15.81 -16.31 -26.41
N PRO A 74 16.47 -17.12 -27.25
CA PRO A 74 16.29 -17.05 -28.68
C PRO A 74 14.88 -17.49 -29.07
N GLN A 75 14.12 -16.63 -29.74
CA GLN A 75 12.81 -16.99 -30.26
C GLN A 75 12.96 -17.93 -31.47
N ARG A 76 12.45 -19.17 -31.35
CA ARG A 76 12.42 -20.10 -32.50
C ARG A 76 11.37 -19.65 -33.50
N MET A 77 11.75 -19.51 -34.77
CA MET A 77 10.82 -19.22 -35.86
C MET A 77 9.66 -20.22 -35.89
N GLY A 78 8.43 -19.74 -35.71
CA GLY A 78 7.20 -20.53 -35.86
C GLY A 78 6.56 -21.09 -34.59
N ALA A 79 7.13 -20.89 -33.40
CA ALA A 79 6.49 -21.24 -32.13
C ALA A 79 5.87 -19.99 -31.47
N SER A 80 4.72 -20.17 -30.79
CA SER A 80 4.01 -19.09 -30.10
C SER A 80 4.95 -18.29 -29.18
N ARG A 81 4.89 -16.97 -29.34
CA ARG A 81 5.97 -16.01 -29.17
C ARG A 81 6.21 -15.50 -27.74
N LYS A 82 5.79 -16.20 -26.68
CA LYS A 82 5.60 -15.51 -25.39
C LYS A 82 6.21 -16.20 -24.17
N ASN A 83 6.06 -17.51 -24.01
CA ASN A 83 6.26 -18.10 -22.69
C ASN A 83 7.70 -18.60 -22.41
N ALA A 84 8.63 -18.50 -23.37
CA ALA A 84 9.97 -19.08 -23.20
C ALA A 84 10.81 -18.31 -22.15
N ALA A 85 10.73 -16.98 -22.17
CA ALA A 85 11.40 -16.13 -21.20
C ALA A 85 10.80 -16.35 -19.81
N ASP A 86 9.47 -16.38 -19.71
CA ASP A 86 8.74 -16.56 -18.46
C ASP A 86 9.07 -17.89 -17.78
N ILE A 87 9.04 -18.98 -18.56
CA ILE A 87 9.39 -20.32 -18.06
C ILE A 87 10.84 -20.35 -17.59
N LYS A 88 11.77 -19.79 -18.37
CA LYS A 88 13.20 -19.79 -18.00
C LYS A 88 13.45 -18.95 -16.74
N MET A 89 12.84 -17.77 -16.65
CA MET A 89 12.93 -16.92 -15.47
C MET A 89 12.36 -17.60 -14.23
N ALA A 90 11.22 -18.27 -14.34
CA ALA A 90 10.61 -19.01 -13.24
C ALA A 90 11.48 -20.19 -12.77
N VAL A 91 12.04 -20.96 -13.71
CA VAL A 91 12.96 -22.06 -13.39
C VAL A 91 14.20 -21.55 -12.65
N ASP A 92 14.84 -20.50 -13.17
CA ASP A 92 16.04 -19.93 -12.56
C ASP A 92 15.76 -19.35 -11.17
N ALA A 93 14.61 -18.70 -10.98
CA ALA A 93 14.23 -18.13 -9.70
C ALA A 93 14.00 -19.22 -8.63
N VAL A 94 13.31 -20.31 -8.99
CA VAL A 94 13.09 -21.44 -8.08
C VAL A 94 14.41 -22.15 -7.78
N GLU A 95 15.23 -22.45 -8.79
CA GLU A 95 16.55 -23.05 -8.60
C GLU A 95 17.40 -22.21 -7.64
N LEU A 96 17.47 -20.89 -7.88
CA LEU A 96 18.22 -19.98 -7.02
C LEU A 96 17.70 -19.97 -5.58
N ALA A 97 16.39 -20.07 -5.38
CA ALA A 97 15.77 -20.12 -4.05
C ALA A 97 16.17 -21.37 -3.26
N PHE A 98 16.40 -22.50 -3.94
CA PHE A 98 16.87 -23.75 -3.33
C PHE A 98 18.39 -23.79 -3.15
N GLU A 99 19.17 -23.35 -4.13
CA GLU A 99 20.64 -23.41 -4.07
C GLU A 99 21.25 -22.40 -3.11
N ARG A 100 20.62 -21.24 -2.95
CA ARG A 100 21.18 -20.08 -2.25
C ARG A 100 20.26 -19.63 -1.14
N GLU A 101 20.26 -20.41 -0.06
CA GLU A 101 19.42 -20.15 1.11
C GLU A 101 19.57 -18.72 1.68
N TYR A 102 20.78 -18.16 1.60
CA TYR A 102 21.09 -16.80 2.06
C TYR A 102 20.34 -15.69 1.33
N ILE A 103 19.74 -15.95 0.16
CA ILE A 103 18.90 -15.00 -0.56
C ILE A 103 17.54 -14.97 0.13
N SER A 104 17.24 -13.86 0.81
CA SER A 104 16.00 -13.68 1.57
C SER A 104 14.87 -13.07 0.73
N THR A 105 15.23 -12.30 -0.31
CA THR A 105 14.28 -11.48 -1.06
C THR A 105 14.45 -11.67 -2.58
N PHE A 106 13.34 -11.85 -3.27
CA PHE A 106 13.26 -11.97 -4.72
C PHE A 106 12.51 -10.77 -5.28
N VAL A 107 13.11 -10.10 -6.26
CA VAL A 107 12.49 -8.99 -6.99
C VAL A 107 12.18 -9.49 -8.38
N ILE A 108 10.89 -9.48 -8.72
CA ILE A 108 10.39 -9.89 -10.04
C ILE A 108 9.88 -8.64 -10.74
N CYS A 109 10.64 -8.18 -11.75
CA CYS A 109 10.24 -7.01 -12.53
C CYS A 109 9.43 -7.48 -13.75
N THR A 110 8.11 -7.46 -13.62
CA THR A 110 7.12 -7.81 -14.65
C THR A 110 5.77 -7.20 -14.30
N GLY A 111 4.95 -6.94 -15.32
CA GLY A 111 3.54 -6.59 -15.17
C GLY A 111 2.59 -7.79 -15.35
N ASP A 112 3.11 -8.96 -15.73
CA ASP A 112 2.29 -10.11 -16.13
C ASP A 112 1.83 -10.93 -14.91
N SER A 113 0.53 -11.20 -14.83
CA SER A 113 -0.05 -12.06 -13.80
C SER A 113 0.31 -13.53 -13.93
N ASP A 114 0.86 -13.98 -15.06
CA ASP A 114 1.33 -15.37 -15.25
C ASP A 114 2.49 -15.73 -14.29
N PHE A 115 3.14 -14.75 -13.66
CA PHE A 115 4.13 -14.96 -12.60
C PHE A 115 3.53 -15.20 -11.20
N THR A 116 2.22 -15.05 -11.03
CA THR A 116 1.55 -15.27 -9.73
C THR A 116 1.89 -16.64 -9.09
N PRO A 117 1.93 -17.76 -9.83
CA PRO A 117 2.36 -19.05 -9.27
C PRO A 117 3.82 -19.07 -8.79
N LEU A 118 4.73 -18.38 -9.49
CA LEU A 118 6.12 -18.22 -9.05
C LEU A 118 6.20 -17.45 -7.75
N VAL A 119 5.47 -16.33 -7.64
CA VAL A 119 5.39 -15.52 -6.43
C VAL A 119 4.90 -16.37 -5.26
N HIS A 120 3.82 -17.12 -5.43
CA HIS A 120 3.31 -18.01 -4.38
C HIS A 120 4.32 -19.08 -3.98
N LYS A 121 5.03 -19.70 -4.93
CA LYS A 121 6.06 -20.71 -4.62
C LYS A 121 7.24 -20.11 -3.86
N LEU A 122 7.71 -18.91 -4.22
CA LEU A 122 8.79 -18.23 -3.49
C LEU A 122 8.36 -17.89 -2.06
N ARG A 123 7.12 -17.44 -1.87
CA ARG A 123 6.55 -17.18 -0.53
C ARG A 123 6.40 -18.45 0.29
N GLU A 124 5.96 -19.55 -0.33
CA GLU A 124 5.92 -20.88 0.29
C GLU A 124 7.32 -21.33 0.77
N LEU A 125 8.38 -20.94 0.06
CA LEU A 125 9.78 -21.15 0.44
C LEU A 125 10.32 -20.11 1.45
N ASN A 126 9.42 -19.37 2.12
CA ASN A 126 9.74 -18.33 3.08
C ASN A 126 10.67 -17.23 2.53
N LYS A 127 10.52 -16.91 1.24
CA LYS A 127 11.19 -15.78 0.59
C LYS A 127 10.24 -14.59 0.53
N ARG A 128 10.76 -13.39 0.78
CA ARG A 128 10.03 -12.14 0.53
C ARG A 128 10.01 -11.88 -0.98
N VAL A 129 8.87 -11.51 -1.53
CA VAL A 129 8.73 -11.21 -2.97
C VAL A 129 8.30 -9.77 -3.19
N ILE A 130 9.11 -9.05 -3.95
CA ILE A 130 8.84 -7.66 -4.37
C ILE A 130 8.55 -7.66 -5.87
N GLY A 131 7.35 -7.24 -6.25
CA GLY A 131 7.01 -7.02 -7.65
C GLY A 131 7.44 -5.63 -8.10
N VAL A 132 7.87 -5.49 -9.35
CA VAL A 132 8.08 -4.18 -9.98
C VAL A 132 7.44 -4.18 -11.35
N GLY A 133 6.54 -3.24 -11.62
CA GLY A 133 5.82 -3.19 -12.90
C GLY A 133 5.49 -1.76 -13.33
N VAL A 134 5.22 -1.58 -14.61
CA VAL A 134 4.68 -0.33 -15.16
C VAL A 134 3.19 -0.28 -14.84
N GLU A 135 2.70 0.79 -14.24
CA GLU A 135 1.38 0.85 -13.62
C GLU A 135 0.25 0.48 -14.59
N ASN A 136 0.26 1.09 -15.78
CA ASN A 136 -0.78 0.88 -16.79
C ASN A 136 -0.71 -0.48 -17.50
N SER A 137 0.43 -1.17 -17.47
CA SER A 137 0.59 -2.48 -18.10
C SER A 137 0.60 -3.63 -17.09
N THR A 138 0.47 -3.32 -15.79
CA THR A 138 0.48 -4.33 -14.72
C THR A 138 -0.92 -4.87 -14.51
N SER A 139 -1.05 -6.20 -14.53
CA SER A 139 -2.30 -6.89 -14.18
C SER A 139 -2.64 -6.66 -12.71
N ALA A 140 -3.90 -6.32 -12.41
CA ALA A 140 -4.38 -6.12 -11.03
C ALA A 140 -4.26 -7.38 -10.14
N LEU A 141 -4.02 -8.56 -10.73
CA LEU A 141 -3.85 -9.82 -10.00
C LEU A 141 -2.44 -10.01 -9.44
N LEU A 142 -1.42 -9.35 -10.01
CA LEU A 142 -0.03 -9.54 -9.61
C LEU A 142 0.32 -8.83 -8.30
N PRO A 143 -0.02 -7.54 -8.08
CA PRO A 143 0.34 -6.86 -6.83
C PRO A 143 -0.17 -7.54 -5.56
N PRO A 144 -1.43 -8.04 -5.47
CA PRO A 144 -1.91 -8.76 -4.30
C PRO A 144 -1.16 -10.07 -4.00
N ALA A 145 -0.48 -10.65 -4.99
CA ALA A 145 0.30 -11.87 -4.79
C ALA A 145 1.64 -11.61 -4.10
N CYS A 146 2.21 -10.40 -4.28
CA CYS A 146 3.51 -10.00 -3.72
C CYS A 146 3.42 -9.59 -2.25
N ASP A 147 4.57 -9.49 -1.57
CA ASP A 147 4.65 -8.90 -0.23
C ASP A 147 4.79 -7.37 -0.28
N GLU A 148 5.28 -6.85 -1.41
CA GLU A 148 5.40 -5.44 -1.74
C GLU A 148 5.40 -5.31 -3.27
N PHE A 149 4.80 -4.25 -3.80
CA PHE A 149 4.77 -3.97 -5.23
C PHE A 149 5.16 -2.53 -5.51
N LEU A 150 6.15 -2.33 -6.38
CA LEU A 150 6.66 -1.03 -6.77
C LEU A 150 6.22 -0.71 -8.20
N PHE A 151 5.50 0.38 -8.36
CA PHE A 151 5.23 0.90 -9.70
C PHE A 151 6.45 1.65 -10.21
N TYR A 152 7.02 1.16 -11.31
CA TYR A 152 8.20 1.75 -11.95
C TYR A 152 8.00 3.23 -12.29
N ASP A 153 6.77 3.61 -12.67
CA ASP A 153 6.37 4.98 -12.97
C ASP A 153 6.44 5.94 -11.77
N ARG A 154 6.37 5.41 -10.56
CA ARG A 154 6.36 6.19 -9.31
C ARG A 154 7.72 6.25 -8.63
N LEU A 155 8.75 5.59 -9.20
CA LEU A 155 10.10 5.59 -8.64
C LEU A 155 10.78 6.95 -8.82
N GLU A 156 11.57 7.36 -7.83
CA GLU A 156 12.35 8.59 -7.94
C GLU A 156 13.36 8.52 -9.09
N GLY A 157 13.56 9.63 -9.80
CA GLY A 157 14.44 9.69 -10.97
C GLY A 157 13.79 9.26 -12.28
N VAL A 158 12.53 8.83 -12.23
CA VAL A 158 11.71 8.60 -13.42
C VAL A 158 11.01 9.90 -13.84
N GLU A 159 11.46 10.50 -14.93
CA GLU A 159 10.74 11.60 -15.57
C GLU A 159 9.67 11.02 -16.50
N ILE A 160 8.41 11.10 -16.08
CA ILE A 160 7.27 10.91 -16.99
C ILE A 160 6.95 12.29 -17.55
N PRO A 161 7.09 12.54 -18.86
CA PRO A 161 6.55 13.74 -19.45
C PRO A 161 5.06 13.77 -19.15
N GLU A 162 4.56 14.82 -18.48
CA GLU A 162 3.13 15.06 -18.36
C GLU A 162 2.51 14.86 -19.74
N THR A 163 1.67 13.84 -19.86
CA THR A 163 1.03 13.52 -21.13
C THR A 163 0.28 14.76 -21.53
N ARG A 164 0.78 15.48 -22.55
CA ARG A 164 0.03 16.54 -23.20
C ARG A 164 -1.32 15.93 -23.55
N ALA A 165 -2.35 16.31 -22.79
CA ALA A 165 -3.73 16.08 -23.13
C ALA A 165 -3.84 16.27 -24.64
N ARG A 166 -4.26 15.20 -25.34
CA ARG A 166 -4.29 15.12 -26.80
C ARG A 166 -5.08 16.32 -27.34
N ARG A 167 -4.39 17.44 -27.60
CA ARG A 167 -4.93 18.56 -28.37
C ARG A 167 -5.13 18.00 -29.77
N GLY A 168 -6.41 17.91 -30.14
CA GLY A 168 -6.89 17.30 -31.37
C GLY A 168 -6.01 17.64 -32.56
N ARG A 169 -5.44 16.61 -33.17
CA ARG A 169 -4.87 16.73 -34.51
C ARG A 169 -6.03 16.49 -35.48
N PRO A 170 -6.30 17.40 -36.43
CA PRO A 170 -7.43 17.25 -37.35
C PRO A 170 -7.20 16.01 -38.23
N ALA A 171 -8.25 15.19 -38.32
CA ALA A 171 -8.28 13.98 -39.13
C ALA A 171 -8.02 14.32 -40.61
N ARG A 172 -7.05 13.64 -41.23
CA ARG A 172 -7.01 13.47 -42.69
C ARG A 172 -7.82 12.23 -43.04
N PRO A 173 -8.66 12.25 -44.08
CA PRO A 173 -9.51 11.12 -44.42
C PRO A 173 -8.70 10.07 -45.17
N SER A 174 -8.87 8.80 -44.80
CA SER A 174 -8.56 7.64 -45.62
C SER A 174 -9.54 6.51 -45.25
N PRO A 175 -9.86 5.62 -46.19
CA PRO A 175 -11.22 5.13 -46.44
C PRO A 175 -11.64 3.94 -45.56
N GLU A 176 -12.95 3.86 -45.32
CA GLU A 176 -13.70 2.70 -44.83
C GLU A 176 -13.67 1.49 -45.81
N PRO A 177 -14.15 0.27 -45.44
CA PRO A 177 -14.41 -0.32 -44.10
C PRO A 177 -14.00 -1.82 -43.98
N GLN A 178 -14.08 -2.39 -42.76
CA GLN A 178 -14.71 -3.71 -42.54
C GLN A 178 -15.04 -3.93 -41.05
N PRO A 179 -16.18 -4.57 -40.71
CA PRO A 179 -16.67 -4.70 -39.33
C PRO A 179 -16.07 -5.95 -38.67
N VAL A 180 -15.29 -5.76 -37.62
CA VAL A 180 -14.93 -6.83 -36.67
C VAL A 180 -15.68 -6.55 -35.37
N GLU A 181 -16.31 -7.58 -34.82
CA GLU A 181 -17.12 -7.53 -33.60
C GLU A 181 -16.33 -6.87 -32.46
N ARG A 182 -16.93 -5.84 -31.85
CA ARG A 182 -16.35 -5.09 -30.74
C ARG A 182 -16.38 -5.94 -29.48
N GLU A 183 -15.22 -6.37 -29.02
CA GLU A 183 -14.99 -6.61 -27.59
C GLU A 183 -15.23 -5.30 -26.83
N PRO A 184 -15.78 -5.32 -25.60
CA PRO A 184 -16.06 -4.11 -24.85
C PRO A 184 -14.75 -3.38 -24.55
N GLU A 185 -14.61 -2.15 -25.06
CA GLU A 185 -13.51 -1.25 -24.72
C GLU A 185 -13.44 -1.08 -23.19
N PRO A 186 -12.24 -1.19 -22.58
CA PRO A 186 -12.07 -0.91 -21.17
C PRO A 186 -12.44 0.56 -20.91
N GLN A 187 -13.34 0.76 -19.95
CA GLN A 187 -13.71 2.10 -19.49
C GLN A 187 -12.46 2.84 -18.99
N PRO A 188 -12.35 4.16 -19.21
CA PRO A 188 -11.22 4.92 -18.71
C PRO A 188 -11.19 4.82 -17.19
N VAL A 189 -10.09 4.32 -16.65
CA VAL A 189 -9.77 4.39 -15.23
C VAL A 189 -9.79 5.86 -14.85
N GLU A 190 -10.73 6.24 -14.00
CA GLU A 190 -10.78 7.56 -13.38
C GLU A 190 -9.44 7.79 -12.67
N GLU A 191 -8.77 8.93 -12.93
CA GLU A 191 -7.63 9.37 -12.13
C GLU A 191 -8.05 9.36 -10.66
N GLU A 192 -7.51 8.43 -9.87
CA GLU A 192 -7.79 8.34 -8.44
C GLU A 192 -7.45 9.70 -7.81
N ALA A 193 -8.46 10.36 -7.25
CA ALA A 193 -8.25 11.51 -6.38
C ALA A 193 -7.19 11.16 -5.32
N PRO A 194 -6.36 12.13 -4.87
CA PRO A 194 -5.37 11.89 -3.83
C PRO A 194 -6.03 11.15 -2.66
N ARG A 195 -5.47 9.98 -2.31
CA ARG A 195 -6.08 9.09 -1.33
C ARG A 195 -6.25 9.86 -0.02
N ASP A 196 -7.43 9.77 0.56
CA ASP A 196 -7.81 10.55 1.73
C ASP A 196 -6.94 10.17 2.95
N VAL A 197 -6.20 11.16 3.45
CA VAL A 197 -5.31 11.04 4.61
C VAL A 197 -6.09 10.64 5.87
N ASP A 198 -7.36 11.06 5.99
CA ASP A 198 -8.21 10.67 7.12
C ASP A 198 -8.52 9.17 7.09
N THR A 199 -8.71 8.60 5.91
CA THR A 199 -8.97 7.17 5.73
C THR A 199 -7.71 6.35 6.07
N LEU A 200 -6.53 6.85 5.68
CA LEU A 200 -5.26 6.25 6.07
C LEU A 200 -5.01 6.32 7.58
N ALA A 201 -5.32 7.45 8.23
CA ALA A 201 -5.19 7.61 9.68
C ALA A 201 -5.98 6.53 10.43
N VAL A 202 -7.21 6.24 9.98
CA VAL A 202 -8.04 5.18 10.55
C VAL A 202 -7.42 3.79 10.34
N LEU A 203 -6.88 3.51 9.16
CA LEU A 203 -6.21 2.24 8.86
C LEU A 203 -4.96 2.04 9.73
N VAL A 204 -4.16 3.09 9.90
CA VAL A 204 -2.95 3.09 10.75
C VAL A 204 -3.35 2.82 12.20
N ALA A 205 -4.29 3.59 12.76
CA ALA A 205 -4.76 3.40 14.13
C ALA A 205 -5.32 2.00 14.40
N GLN A 206 -6.14 1.46 13.48
CA GLN A 206 -6.65 0.09 13.58
C GLN A 206 -5.53 -0.96 13.53
N THR A 207 -4.49 -0.70 12.72
CA THR A 207 -3.36 -1.62 12.59
C THR A 207 -2.49 -1.60 13.84
N VAL A 208 -2.21 -0.43 14.41
CA VAL A 208 -1.51 -0.29 15.70
C VAL A 208 -2.31 -0.98 16.82
N ALA A 209 -3.62 -0.73 16.91
CA ALA A 209 -4.50 -1.38 17.89
C ALA A 209 -4.44 -2.92 17.81
N GLY A 210 -4.55 -3.46 16.58
CA GLY A 210 -4.49 -4.90 16.35
C GLY A 210 -3.14 -5.52 16.69
N LEU A 211 -2.04 -4.80 16.42
CA LEU A 211 -0.69 -5.25 16.74
C LEU A 211 -0.44 -5.21 18.25
N GLN A 212 -0.84 -4.16 18.97
CA GLN A 212 -0.72 -4.06 20.42
C GLN A 212 -1.57 -5.12 21.16
N GLY A 213 -2.74 -5.47 20.62
CA GLY A 213 -3.59 -6.52 21.21
C GLY A 213 -3.11 -7.95 20.98
N SER A 214 -2.32 -8.19 19.92
CA SER A 214 -1.85 -9.53 19.53
C SER A 214 -0.39 -9.79 19.91
N SER A 215 0.44 -8.74 19.91
CA SER A 215 1.86 -8.79 20.27
C SER A 215 2.04 -8.05 21.58
N GLY A 216 2.42 -8.76 22.66
CA GLY A 216 2.68 -8.16 23.98
C GLY A 216 3.92 -7.25 24.05
N GLY A 217 4.36 -6.68 22.92
CA GLY A 217 5.54 -5.84 22.81
C GLY A 217 5.23 -4.53 22.08
N ALA A 218 6.14 -3.56 22.20
CA ALA A 218 6.00 -2.27 21.55
C ALA A 218 5.95 -2.41 20.01
N VAL A 219 5.06 -1.66 19.37
CA VAL A 219 4.90 -1.66 17.92
C VAL A 219 5.89 -0.67 17.34
N THR A 220 6.84 -1.13 16.53
CA THR A 220 7.78 -0.23 15.85
C THR A 220 7.22 0.28 14.52
N ALA A 221 7.73 1.42 14.04
CA ALA A 221 7.37 1.95 12.72
C ALA A 221 7.63 0.95 11.59
N SER A 222 8.71 0.19 11.65
CA SER A 222 9.05 -0.87 10.70
C SER A 222 8.02 -2.01 10.71
N THR A 223 7.60 -2.46 11.90
CA THR A 223 6.56 -3.49 12.06
C THR A 223 5.22 -3.01 11.53
N LEU A 224 4.88 -1.74 11.79
CA LEU A 224 3.68 -1.10 11.27
C LEU A 224 3.71 -1.03 9.74
N LYS A 225 4.78 -0.52 9.13
CA LYS A 225 4.94 -0.44 7.65
C LYS A 225 4.81 -1.83 7.01
N ARG A 226 5.49 -2.84 7.57
CA ARG A 226 5.39 -4.24 7.10
C ARG A 226 3.97 -4.80 7.23
N THR A 227 3.18 -4.33 8.18
CA THR A 227 1.80 -4.78 8.33
C THR A 227 0.86 -4.08 7.36
N LEU A 228 1.11 -2.80 7.06
CA LEU A 228 0.40 -2.07 6.02
C LEU A 228 0.66 -2.70 4.64
N LEU A 229 1.91 -2.97 4.30
CA LEU A 229 2.27 -3.64 3.03
C LEU A 229 1.66 -5.05 2.90
N ARG A 230 1.49 -5.78 4.01
CA ARG A 230 0.78 -7.07 3.98
C ARG A 230 -0.72 -6.95 3.72
N LYS A 231 -1.33 -5.81 4.07
CA LYS A 231 -2.75 -5.53 3.80
C LYS A 231 -2.95 -4.96 2.39
N ASP A 232 -2.04 -4.10 1.97
CA ASP A 232 -1.99 -3.48 0.66
C ASP A 232 -0.53 -3.45 0.16
N PRO A 233 -0.13 -4.40 -0.70
CA PRO A 233 1.23 -4.42 -1.26
C PRO A 233 1.58 -3.22 -2.12
N THR A 234 0.59 -2.45 -2.59
CA THR A 234 0.78 -1.25 -3.41
C THR A 234 0.91 0.03 -2.59
N PHE A 235 0.80 -0.06 -1.25
CA PHE A 235 0.86 1.09 -0.37
C PHE A 235 2.16 1.89 -0.55
N SER A 236 2.01 3.18 -0.88
CA SER A 236 3.10 4.15 -0.96
C SER A 236 2.76 5.43 -0.19
N GLU A 237 3.73 5.97 0.54
CA GLU A 237 3.58 7.24 1.26
C GLU A 237 3.42 8.44 0.32
N SER A 238 3.97 8.34 -0.90
CA SER A 238 3.86 9.36 -1.94
C SER A 238 2.42 9.65 -2.34
N ASP A 239 1.56 8.62 -2.29
CA ASP A 239 0.15 8.72 -2.68
C ASP A 239 -0.66 9.63 -1.72
N TYR A 240 -0.10 9.89 -0.54
CA TYR A 240 -0.64 10.77 0.49
C TYR A 240 0.17 12.06 0.64
N GLY A 241 1.15 12.31 -0.24
CA GLY A 241 1.97 13.52 -0.25
C GLY A 241 3.18 13.51 0.69
N PHE A 242 3.59 12.36 1.23
CA PHE A 242 4.74 12.25 2.14
C PHE A 242 5.93 11.60 1.44
N ARG A 243 7.16 12.05 1.75
CA ARG A 243 8.38 11.48 1.16
C ARG A 243 8.87 10.22 1.86
N THR A 244 8.58 10.10 3.15
CA THR A 244 9.05 8.98 3.97
C THR A 244 7.97 8.52 4.94
N PHE A 245 7.98 7.24 5.31
CA PHE A 245 7.09 6.71 6.34
C PHE A 245 7.20 7.45 7.67
N GLY A 246 8.42 7.84 8.05
CA GLY A 246 8.64 8.63 9.26
C GLY A 246 7.99 10.02 9.21
N GLU A 247 7.88 10.63 8.03
CA GLU A 247 7.17 11.90 7.84
C GLU A 247 5.66 11.73 7.99
N LEU A 248 5.10 10.70 7.36
CA LEU A 248 3.70 10.32 7.54
C LEU A 248 3.38 10.08 9.02
N LEU A 249 4.21 9.31 9.73
CA LEU A 249 4.00 9.06 11.16
C LEU A 249 4.08 10.33 12.01
N ARG A 250 5.04 11.23 11.72
CA ARG A 250 5.14 12.52 12.41
C ARG A 250 3.91 13.40 12.16
N TYR A 251 3.38 13.39 10.95
CA TYR A 251 2.13 14.08 10.63
C TYR A 251 0.95 13.49 11.42
N LEU A 252 0.81 12.16 11.43
CA LEU A 252 -0.24 11.47 12.20
C LEU A 252 -0.12 11.71 13.71
N ALA A 253 1.11 11.83 14.22
CA ALA A 253 1.36 12.20 15.61
C ALA A 253 0.97 13.64 15.92
N GLY A 254 1.24 14.59 15.02
CA GLY A 254 0.76 15.96 15.13
C GLY A 254 -0.77 16.09 15.08
N GLN A 255 -1.46 15.11 14.49
CA GLN A 255 -2.92 14.99 14.47
C GLN A 255 -3.49 14.16 15.63
N ASP A 256 -2.66 13.73 16.57
CA ASP A 256 -3.08 12.98 17.77
C ASP A 256 -3.73 11.63 17.41
N VAL A 257 -3.27 10.99 16.33
CA VAL A 257 -3.71 9.67 15.86
C VAL A 257 -2.84 8.56 16.44
N VAL A 258 -1.53 8.84 16.59
CA VAL A 258 -0.52 7.93 17.14
C VAL A 258 0.46 8.74 17.99
N GLU A 259 1.08 8.10 18.97
CA GLU A 259 2.21 8.66 19.71
C GLU A 259 3.50 8.02 19.23
N LEU A 260 4.57 8.82 19.18
CA LEU A 260 5.90 8.37 18.77
C LEU A 260 6.85 8.47 19.97
N ALA A 261 7.47 7.35 20.32
CA ALA A 261 8.53 7.27 21.32
C ALA A 261 9.87 6.87 20.69
N GLU A 262 10.97 7.11 21.40
CA GLU A 262 12.27 6.59 20.98
C GLU A 262 12.24 5.06 20.95
N GLY A 263 12.41 4.49 19.77
CA GLY A 263 12.41 3.05 19.59
C GLY A 263 13.79 2.41 19.75
N PRO A 264 13.86 1.07 19.63
CA PRO A 264 15.07 0.31 19.88
C PRO A 264 16.20 0.59 18.87
N ALA A 265 15.88 1.17 17.71
CA ALA A 265 16.84 1.51 16.67
C ALA A 265 16.69 2.96 16.18
N LYS A 266 17.82 3.57 15.82
CA LYS A 266 17.84 4.94 15.29
C LYS A 266 17.08 5.00 13.96
N GLY A 267 15.97 5.73 13.94
CA GLY A 267 15.10 5.85 12.75
C GLY A 267 13.92 4.88 12.72
N ASP A 268 13.76 4.03 13.74
CA ASP A 268 12.60 3.15 13.90
C ASP A 268 11.90 3.44 15.23
N PRO A 269 11.10 4.53 15.31
CA PRO A 269 10.41 4.91 16.55
C PRO A 269 9.38 3.87 16.95
N GLU A 270 9.12 3.78 18.25
CA GLU A 270 7.95 3.07 18.77
C GLU A 270 6.69 3.89 18.49
N VAL A 271 5.66 3.22 18.01
CA VAL A 271 4.37 3.79 17.64
C VAL A 271 3.32 3.20 18.56
N SER A 272 2.72 4.03 19.40
CA SER A 272 1.58 3.67 20.24
C SER A 272 0.34 4.42 19.80
N LEU A 273 -0.82 3.94 20.23
CA LEU A 273 -2.00 4.81 20.29
C LEU A 273 -1.83 5.77 21.47
N PRO A 274 -2.35 7.00 21.38
CA PRO A 274 -2.47 7.88 22.53
C PRO A 274 -3.09 7.11 23.69
N GLU A 275 -2.50 7.22 24.88
CA GLU A 275 -2.77 6.34 26.02
C GLU A 275 -4.27 6.04 26.22
N HIS A 276 -4.57 4.82 26.70
CA HIS A 276 -5.91 4.43 27.16
C HIS A 276 -6.53 5.43 28.17
N GLY A 277 -5.70 6.27 28.80
CA GLY A 277 -6.14 7.40 29.62
C GLY A 277 -7.09 8.34 28.88
N ASP A 278 -6.91 8.57 27.57
CA ASP A 278 -7.81 9.46 26.83
C ASP A 278 -9.18 8.82 26.57
N ARG A 279 -9.26 7.48 26.52
CA ARG A 279 -10.55 6.76 26.43
C ARG A 279 -11.29 6.76 27.77
N GLU A 280 -10.61 6.46 28.88
CA GLU A 280 -11.24 6.51 30.21
C GLU A 280 -11.65 7.94 30.58
N VAL A 281 -10.81 8.94 30.27
CA VAL A 281 -11.14 10.35 30.44
C VAL A 281 -12.28 10.77 29.50
N ALA A 282 -12.29 10.32 28.24
CA ALA A 282 -13.39 10.60 27.32
C ALA A 282 -14.70 9.92 27.74
N PHE A 283 -14.66 8.70 28.24
CA PHE A 283 -15.83 8.01 28.76
C PHE A 283 -16.31 8.64 30.07
N GLY A 284 -15.39 9.08 30.94
CA GLY A 284 -15.70 9.85 32.14
C GLY A 284 -16.31 11.21 31.82
N LEU A 285 -15.81 11.88 30.78
CA LEU A 285 -16.39 13.13 30.26
C LEU A 285 -17.78 12.88 29.67
N LEU A 286 -17.96 11.82 28.88
CA LEU A 286 -19.28 11.41 28.37
C LEU A 286 -20.27 11.20 29.51
N ARG A 287 -19.87 10.45 30.55
CA ARG A 287 -20.70 10.24 31.75
C ARG A 287 -21.06 11.56 32.42
N THR A 288 -20.10 12.45 32.62
CA THR A 288 -20.31 13.75 33.28
C THR A 288 -21.29 14.61 32.50
N VAL A 289 -21.10 14.72 31.17
CA VAL A 289 -21.97 15.49 30.28
C VAL A 289 -23.39 14.89 30.23
N VAL A 290 -23.52 13.56 30.20
CA VAL A 290 -24.83 12.90 30.28
C VAL A 290 -25.51 13.14 31.64
N GLN A 291 -24.76 13.14 32.75
CA GLN A 291 -25.30 13.47 34.09
C GLN A 291 -25.76 14.94 34.21
N GLU A 292 -25.03 15.88 33.60
CA GLU A 292 -25.40 17.30 33.63
C GLU A 292 -26.62 17.61 32.74
N LEU A 293 -26.76 16.91 31.62
CA LEU A 293 -27.88 17.07 30.67
C LEU A 293 -29.10 16.23 31.04
N ALA A 294 -28.93 15.19 31.86
CA ALA A 294 -30.02 14.38 32.38
C ALA A 294 -30.90 15.24 33.29
N GLY A 295 -32.02 15.73 32.75
CA GLY A 295 -33.07 16.41 33.51
C GLY A 295 -33.88 15.44 34.39
N GLY A 296 -35.13 15.79 34.69
CA GLY A 296 -35.99 15.02 35.61
C GLY A 296 -36.22 13.54 35.24
N ASP A 297 -36.06 13.17 33.96
CA ASP A 297 -36.27 11.79 33.45
C ASP A 297 -34.97 10.98 33.28
N GLY A 298 -33.80 11.54 33.62
CA GLY A 298 -32.54 10.79 33.63
C GLY A 298 -31.99 10.36 32.25
N THR A 299 -32.64 10.75 31.15
CA THR A 299 -32.33 10.33 29.77
C THR A 299 -31.85 11.50 28.91
N VAL A 300 -30.87 11.24 28.02
CA VAL A 300 -30.32 12.24 27.09
C VAL A 300 -30.25 11.68 25.68
N ALA A 301 -30.71 12.43 24.67
CA ALA A 301 -30.63 12.01 23.28
C ALA A 301 -29.20 12.05 22.73
N LEU A 302 -28.85 11.08 21.86
CA LEU A 302 -27.55 11.00 21.20
C LEU A 302 -27.36 12.16 20.21
N SER A 303 -28.43 12.62 19.58
CA SER A 303 -28.46 13.80 18.72
C SER A 303 -28.11 15.05 19.51
N GLY A 304 -27.00 15.70 19.12
CA GLY A 304 -26.50 16.91 19.78
C GLY A 304 -25.56 16.65 20.96
N LEU A 305 -25.49 15.42 21.49
CA LEU A 305 -24.55 15.06 22.57
C LEU A 305 -23.10 15.29 22.16
N LYS A 306 -22.77 14.97 20.90
CA LYS A 306 -21.45 15.25 20.31
C LYS A 306 -21.08 16.73 20.35
N ASN A 307 -22.04 17.63 20.11
CA ASN A 307 -21.79 19.07 20.15
C ASN A 307 -21.56 19.55 21.59
N GLN A 308 -22.22 18.95 22.57
CA GLN A 308 -22.02 19.26 23.99
C GLN A 308 -20.65 18.76 24.49
N LEU A 309 -20.24 17.56 24.09
CA LEU A 309 -18.88 17.05 24.33
C LEU A 309 -17.81 17.98 23.77
N ARG A 310 -18.01 18.49 22.55
CA ARG A 310 -17.09 19.48 21.94
C ARG A 310 -17.11 20.84 22.62
N ARG A 311 -18.19 21.22 23.30
CA ARG A 311 -18.21 22.44 24.13
C ARG A 311 -17.41 22.26 25.41
N ALA A 312 -17.47 21.08 26.04
CA ALA A 312 -16.72 20.77 27.25
C ALA A 312 -15.23 20.51 26.96
N ARG A 313 -14.91 19.86 25.84
CA ARG A 313 -13.55 19.62 25.35
C ARG A 313 -13.49 19.92 23.84
N PRO A 314 -13.02 21.11 23.42
CA PRO A 314 -12.95 21.52 22.01
C PRO A 314 -12.21 20.54 21.11
N ASP A 315 -11.19 19.87 21.64
CA ASP A 315 -10.35 18.91 20.92
C ASP A 315 -10.95 17.50 20.82
N PHE A 316 -12.16 17.28 21.34
CA PHE A 316 -12.80 15.97 21.35
C PHE A 316 -13.18 15.49 19.93
N SER A 317 -12.64 14.33 19.57
CA SER A 317 -12.94 13.62 18.33
C SER A 317 -12.97 12.11 18.58
N GLU A 318 -14.11 11.48 18.30
CA GLU A 318 -14.26 10.03 18.39
C GLU A 318 -13.31 9.27 17.45
N LYS A 319 -12.89 9.92 16.36
CA LYS A 319 -11.92 9.36 15.41
C LYS A 319 -10.51 9.27 16.02
N LYS A 320 -10.10 10.27 16.82
CA LYS A 320 -8.81 10.25 17.55
C LYS A 320 -8.73 9.07 18.52
N LEU A 321 -9.87 8.69 19.09
CA LEU A 321 -10.00 7.55 19.98
C LEU A 321 -10.14 6.20 19.23
N GLY A 322 -10.07 6.19 17.89
CA GLY A 322 -10.10 5.00 17.04
C GLY A 322 -11.50 4.49 16.66
N TYR A 323 -12.56 5.29 16.83
CA TYR A 323 -13.93 4.90 16.50
C TYR A 323 -14.40 5.49 15.15
N ARG A 324 -15.12 4.69 14.35
CA ARG A 324 -15.61 5.08 13.02
C ARG A 324 -16.82 6.02 13.08
N SER A 325 -17.58 5.98 14.17
CA SER A 325 -18.73 6.84 14.38
C SER A 325 -18.93 7.14 15.87
N PHE A 326 -19.59 8.27 16.16
CA PHE A 326 -19.95 8.63 17.53
C PHE A 326 -20.85 7.57 18.19
N LEU A 327 -21.74 6.93 17.41
CA LEU A 327 -22.54 5.81 17.89
C LEU A 327 -21.67 4.62 18.32
N GLN A 328 -20.60 4.31 17.58
CA GLN A 328 -19.68 3.24 17.94
C GLN A 328 -18.94 3.56 19.26
N PHE A 329 -18.53 4.83 19.44
CA PHE A 329 -17.95 5.31 20.69
C PHE A 329 -18.93 5.17 21.87
N CYS A 330 -20.19 5.58 21.72
CA CYS A 330 -21.20 5.43 22.78
C CYS A 330 -21.51 3.95 23.10
N LYS A 331 -21.55 3.07 22.08
CA LYS A 331 -21.70 1.62 22.29
C LYS A 331 -20.51 1.01 23.04
N ALA A 332 -19.30 1.49 22.77
CA ALA A 332 -18.11 1.06 23.51
C ALA A 332 -18.20 1.49 24.98
N ALA A 333 -18.57 2.75 25.24
CA ALA A 333 -18.80 3.26 26.60
C ALA A 333 -19.91 2.48 27.33
N ALA A 334 -20.95 2.03 26.61
CA ALA A 334 -22.01 1.22 27.19
C ALA A 334 -21.58 -0.21 27.53
N THR A 335 -20.76 -0.83 26.67
CA THR A 335 -20.13 -2.12 26.97
C THR A 335 -19.23 -2.04 28.21
N SER A 336 -18.61 -0.88 28.45
CA SER A 336 -17.81 -0.62 29.65
C SER A 336 -18.64 -0.32 30.91
N GLY A 337 -19.98 -0.30 30.83
CA GLY A 337 -20.87 -0.08 31.97
C GLY A 337 -20.94 1.37 32.47
N LEU A 338 -20.42 2.33 31.71
CA LEU A 338 -20.39 3.75 32.12
C LEU A 338 -21.67 4.51 31.74
N VAL A 339 -22.36 4.05 30.71
CA VAL A 339 -23.64 4.57 30.20
C VAL A 339 -24.49 3.42 29.68
N ASP A 340 -25.80 3.54 29.71
CA ASP A 340 -26.73 2.63 29.06
C ASP A 340 -27.24 3.30 27.78
N LEU A 341 -27.35 2.53 26.70
CA LEU A 341 -27.78 3.03 25.38
C LEU A 341 -29.04 2.27 24.94
N ARG A 342 -30.17 2.98 24.77
CA ARG A 342 -31.45 2.39 24.34
C ARG A 342 -32.05 3.18 23.18
N TRP A 343 -32.57 2.48 22.18
CA TRP A 343 -33.32 3.12 21.10
C TRP A 343 -34.70 3.55 21.61
N SER A 344 -35.10 4.79 21.36
CA SER A 344 -36.46 5.29 21.64
C SER A 344 -37.21 5.58 20.33
N PRO A 345 -38.29 4.83 20.03
CA PRO A 345 -39.10 5.10 18.85
C PRO A 345 -39.91 6.40 18.94
N GLU A 346 -40.10 6.96 20.15
CA GLU A 346 -40.79 8.24 20.35
C GLU A 346 -39.89 9.45 20.01
N ALA A 347 -38.58 9.29 20.20
CA ALA A 347 -37.58 10.32 19.90
C ALA A 347 -36.88 10.12 18.54
N ASP A 348 -37.14 8.99 17.87
CA ASP A 348 -36.41 8.51 16.68
C ASP A 348 -34.88 8.57 16.84
N ASP A 349 -34.41 8.28 18.06
CA ASP A 349 -33.00 8.42 18.43
C ASP A 349 -32.59 7.45 19.55
N TYR A 350 -31.28 7.28 19.72
CA TYR A 350 -30.69 6.60 20.87
C TYR A 350 -30.68 7.51 22.09
N LEU A 351 -31.26 7.03 23.19
CA LEU A 351 -31.18 7.65 24.50
C LEU A 351 -30.05 7.03 25.31
N LEU A 352 -29.24 7.89 25.93
CA LEU A 352 -28.21 7.55 26.89
C LEU A 352 -28.70 7.82 28.31
N THR A 353 -28.49 6.87 29.21
CA THR A 353 -28.73 7.00 30.65
C THR A 353 -27.47 6.65 31.40
N VAL A 354 -27.22 7.24 32.57
CA VAL A 354 -26.13 6.78 33.43
C VAL A 354 -26.69 5.76 34.41
N PRO A 355 -26.19 4.51 34.45
CA PRO A 355 -26.64 3.53 35.43
C PRO A 355 -26.38 4.04 36.85
N ALA A 356 -27.36 3.86 37.74
CA ALA A 356 -27.18 4.19 39.16
C ALA A 356 -26.10 3.25 39.74
N ALA A 357 -25.09 3.84 40.36
CA ALA A 357 -23.93 3.13 40.92
C ALA A 357 -24.31 2.16 42.04
#